data_AF-A0AAU1H085-F1
#
_entry.id   AF-A0AAU1H085-F1
#
_cell.length_a   1.000
_cell.length_b   1.000
_cell.length_c   1.000
_cell.angle_alpha   90.00
_cell.angle_beta   90.00
_cell.angle_gamma   90.00
#
_symmetry.space_group_name_H-M   'P 1'
#
loop_
_entity.id
_entity.type
_entity.pdbx_description
1 polymer ?
#
loop_
_entity_poly.entity_id
_entity_poly.type
_entity_poly.pdbx_seq_one_letter_code
_entity_poly.pdbx_strand_id
1 'polypeptide(L)'
;MAYGHETEHRWRVRAHVVLNAARGRSNARMARETGLHLDTVRRWRGRFAEAGLSGLKDRKRCGRPASFTPLQATEVKAPACRLPAESGVPLARWSAPELAREAVKQGTATFVSASTVRRWLSADALKPWQHQPWIFITDPDFRPEAKRALDLYARTFEGTPLGTDEYVISADEKSSIQARWRCRPTLAPGQARAMRVNHTHHRGGALAYLVL
;
A
#
# COMPACT_ATOMS: atom_id res chain seq x y z
N MET A 1 -27.26 -37.81 -8.95
CA MET A 1 -26.90 -36.50 -9.52
C MET A 1 -25.39 -36.44 -9.64
N ALA A 2 -24.84 -36.61 -10.84
CA ALA A 2 -23.39 -36.62 -11.07
C ALA A 2 -22.93 -35.18 -11.35
N TYR A 3 -22.22 -34.57 -10.40
CA TYR A 3 -21.52 -33.30 -10.63
C TYR A 3 -20.36 -33.55 -11.60
N GLY A 4 -20.52 -33.15 -12.85
CA GLY A 4 -19.44 -33.09 -13.82
C GLY A 4 -18.47 -31.96 -13.45
N HIS A 5 -17.51 -32.24 -12.59
CA HIS A 5 -16.40 -31.31 -12.38
C HIS A 5 -15.52 -31.32 -13.64
N GLU A 6 -15.46 -30.19 -14.36
CA GLU A 6 -14.47 -29.94 -15.40
C GLU A 6 -13.07 -30.07 -14.77
N THR A 7 -12.49 -31.26 -14.91
CA THR A 7 -11.13 -31.51 -14.46
C THR A 7 -10.19 -30.96 -15.51
N GLU A 8 -9.33 -30.04 -15.10
CA GLU A 8 -8.34 -29.45 -16.00
C GLU A 8 -7.57 -30.54 -16.75
N HIS A 9 -7.44 -30.38 -18.08
CA HIS A 9 -6.87 -31.40 -18.96
C HIS A 9 -5.53 -31.97 -18.46
N ARG A 10 -4.67 -31.12 -17.88
CA ARG A 10 -3.36 -31.55 -17.32
C ARG A 10 -3.50 -32.58 -16.19
N TRP A 11 -4.52 -32.47 -15.35
CA TRP A 11 -4.76 -33.40 -14.23
C TRP A 11 -5.29 -34.72 -14.75
N ARG A 12 -6.21 -34.68 -15.72
CA ARG A 12 -6.73 -35.87 -16.39
C ARG A 12 -5.61 -36.70 -17.04
N VAL A 13 -4.69 -36.03 -17.75
CA VAL A 13 -3.56 -36.67 -18.42
C VAL A 13 -2.60 -37.33 -17.41
N ARG A 14 -2.26 -36.63 -16.31
CA ARG A 14 -1.39 -37.18 -15.24
C ARG A 14 -2.04 -38.38 -14.54
N ALA A 15 -3.33 -38.28 -14.22
CA ALA A 15 -4.09 -39.38 -13.61
C ALA A 15 -4.15 -40.59 -14.54
N HIS A 16 -4.36 -40.38 -15.84
CA HIS A 16 -4.39 -41.45 -16.83
C HIS A 16 -3.05 -42.20 -16.90
N VAL A 17 -1.91 -41.49 -16.84
CA VAL A 17 -0.58 -42.11 -16.77
C VAL A 17 -0.45 -43.01 -15.53
N VAL A 18 -0.87 -42.52 -14.36
CA VAL A 18 -0.76 -43.28 -13.10
C VAL A 18 -1.69 -44.50 -13.09
N LEU A 19 -2.94 -44.35 -13.52
CA LEU A 19 -3.91 -45.45 -13.57
C LEU A 19 -3.49 -46.56 -14.54
N ASN A 20 -2.96 -46.21 -15.71
CA ASN A 20 -2.47 -47.20 -16.66
C ASN A 20 -1.19 -47.88 -16.18
N ALA A 21 -0.32 -47.16 -15.47
CA ALA A 21 0.84 -47.75 -14.83
C ALA A 21 0.44 -48.77 -13.74
N ALA A 22 -0.58 -48.46 -12.93
CA ALA A 22 -1.11 -49.37 -11.92
C ALA A 22 -1.72 -50.65 -12.54
N ARG A 23 -2.24 -50.57 -13.77
CA ARG A 23 -2.73 -51.71 -14.57
C ARG A 23 -1.62 -52.49 -15.29
N GLY A 24 -0.34 -52.23 -14.98
CA GLY A 24 0.80 -52.94 -15.57
C GLY A 24 1.11 -52.56 -17.02
N ARG A 25 0.55 -51.47 -17.57
CA ARG A 25 0.87 -51.05 -18.93
C ARG A 25 2.31 -50.53 -19.04
N SER A 26 2.97 -50.82 -20.16
CA SER A 26 4.32 -50.32 -20.43
C SER A 26 4.33 -48.83 -20.74
N ASN A 27 5.46 -48.16 -20.43
CA ASN A 27 5.63 -46.73 -20.71
C ASN A 27 5.44 -46.37 -22.18
N ALA A 28 5.93 -47.21 -23.09
CA ALA A 28 5.83 -47.01 -24.52
C ALA A 28 4.39 -47.11 -25.05
N ARG A 29 3.56 -47.95 -24.42
CA ARG A 29 2.13 -48.06 -24.75
C ARG A 29 1.36 -46.84 -24.23
N MET A 30 1.62 -46.44 -22.98
CA MET A 30 1.00 -45.25 -22.39
C MET A 30 1.34 -43.97 -23.16
N ALA A 31 2.58 -43.81 -23.62
CA ALA A 31 3.02 -42.69 -24.44
C ALA A 31 2.19 -42.58 -25.73
N ARG A 32 2.02 -43.70 -26.46
CA ARG A 32 1.19 -43.77 -27.67
C ARG A 32 -0.27 -43.44 -27.41
N GLU A 33 -0.86 -43.99 -26.35
CA GLU A 33 -2.27 -43.80 -26.01
C GLU A 33 -2.60 -42.39 -25.49
N THR A 34 -1.64 -41.72 -24.84
CA THR A 34 -1.83 -40.37 -24.27
C THR A 34 -1.30 -39.24 -25.17
N GLY A 35 -0.60 -39.56 -26.25
CA GLY A 35 0.11 -38.58 -27.09
C GLY A 35 1.29 -37.90 -26.38
N LEU A 36 1.73 -38.42 -25.23
CA LEU A 36 2.84 -37.87 -24.47
C LEU A 36 4.19 -38.46 -24.90
N HIS A 37 5.25 -37.65 -24.80
CA HIS A 37 6.61 -38.16 -24.91
C HIS A 37 6.93 -39.18 -23.81
N LEU A 38 7.71 -40.22 -24.14
CA LEU A 38 8.06 -41.32 -23.22
C LEU A 38 8.65 -40.81 -21.89
N ASP A 39 9.50 -39.79 -21.96
CA ASP A 39 10.14 -39.22 -20.77
C ASP A 39 9.15 -38.46 -19.88
N THR A 40 8.09 -37.89 -20.45
CA THR A 40 7.01 -37.27 -19.67
C THR A 40 6.25 -38.33 -18.89
N VAL A 41 5.96 -39.49 -19.52
CA VAL A 41 5.34 -40.64 -18.84
C VAL A 41 6.23 -41.16 -17.71
N ARG A 42 7.53 -41.37 -17.98
CA ARG A 42 8.52 -41.78 -16.98
C ARG A 42 8.58 -40.80 -15.81
N ARG A 43 8.64 -39.49 -16.10
CA ARG A 43 8.69 -38.43 -15.09
C ARG A 43 7.47 -38.46 -14.17
N TRP A 44 6.26 -38.56 -14.71
CA TRP A 44 5.05 -38.56 -13.89
C TRP A 44 4.90 -39.84 -13.06
N ARG A 45 5.26 -41.00 -13.63
CA ARG A 45 5.31 -42.26 -12.87
C ARG A 45 6.32 -42.20 -11.74
N GLY A 46 7.55 -41.73 -12.01
CA GLY A 46 8.59 -41.59 -11.00
C GLY A 46 8.16 -40.67 -9.87
N ARG A 47 7.64 -39.48 -10.20
CA ARG A 47 7.12 -38.54 -9.20
C ARG A 47 5.97 -39.09 -8.38
N PHE A 48 5.07 -39.86 -9.00
CA PHE A 48 3.98 -40.52 -8.27
C PHE A 48 4.51 -41.63 -7.35
N ALA A 49 5.49 -42.42 -7.79
CA ALA A 49 6.12 -43.44 -6.97
C ALA A 49 6.85 -42.85 -5.75
N GLU A 50 7.51 -41.69 -5.92
CA GLU A 50 8.24 -40.99 -4.85
C GLU A 50 7.32 -40.28 -3.85
N ALA A 51 6.26 -39.62 -4.31
CA ALA A 51 5.51 -38.65 -3.51
C ALA A 51 3.98 -38.77 -3.62
N GLY A 52 3.47 -39.85 -4.23
CA GLY A 52 2.04 -40.09 -4.43
C GLY A 52 1.35 -38.97 -5.23
N LEU A 53 0.12 -38.63 -4.83
CA LEU A 53 -0.67 -37.56 -5.47
C LEU A 53 0.02 -36.18 -5.41
N SER A 54 0.82 -35.92 -4.37
CA SER A 54 1.54 -34.65 -4.24
C SER A 54 2.60 -34.46 -5.34
N GLY A 55 3.22 -35.56 -5.79
CA GLY A 55 4.20 -35.58 -6.89
C GLY A 55 3.61 -35.21 -8.25
N LEU A 56 2.29 -35.27 -8.40
CA LEU A 56 1.59 -34.87 -9.62
C LEU A 56 1.33 -33.36 -9.71
N LYS A 57 1.60 -32.58 -8.65
CA LYS A 57 1.50 -31.11 -8.70
C LYS A 57 2.64 -30.52 -9.53
N ASP A 58 2.40 -29.35 -10.11
CA ASP A 58 3.48 -28.59 -10.74
C ASP A 58 4.48 -28.15 -9.67
N ARG A 59 5.76 -28.46 -9.89
CA ARG A 59 6.84 -27.94 -9.04
C ARG A 59 6.96 -26.43 -9.26
N LYS A 60 7.33 -25.71 -8.20
CA LYS A 60 7.61 -24.27 -8.28
C LYS A 60 8.65 -24.03 -9.37
N ARG A 61 8.26 -23.32 -10.42
CA ARG A 61 9.19 -22.94 -11.50
C ARG A 61 10.19 -21.96 -10.92
N CYS A 62 11.46 -22.05 -11.32
CA CYS A 62 12.51 -21.13 -10.88
C CYS A 62 12.25 -19.66 -11.26
N GLY A 63 11.30 -19.41 -12.15
CA GLY A 63 10.96 -18.07 -12.62
C GLY A 63 12.10 -17.46 -13.45
N ARG A 64 11.91 -16.22 -13.87
CA ARG A 64 13.00 -15.44 -14.48
C ARG A 64 13.98 -15.05 -13.36
N PRO A 65 15.31 -15.18 -13.56
CA PRO A 65 16.29 -14.66 -12.63
C PRO A 65 16.03 -13.18 -12.31
N ALA A 66 16.22 -12.79 -11.05
CA ALA A 66 16.01 -11.42 -10.62
C ALA A 66 17.01 -10.49 -11.33
N SER A 67 16.52 -9.37 -11.87
CA SER A 67 17.36 -8.37 -12.56
C SER A 67 18.09 -7.44 -11.60
N PHE A 68 17.75 -7.46 -10.31
CA PHE A 68 18.31 -6.59 -9.28
C PHE A 68 18.66 -7.43 -8.06
N THR A 69 19.78 -7.10 -7.43
CA THR A 69 20.18 -7.74 -6.19
C THR A 69 19.33 -7.24 -5.00
N PRO A 70 19.24 -8.01 -3.90
CA PRO A 70 18.60 -7.54 -2.67
C PRO A 70 19.23 -6.26 -2.12
N LEU A 71 20.55 -6.09 -2.30
CA LEU A 71 21.27 -4.88 -1.89
C LEU A 71 20.77 -3.67 -2.67
N GLN A 72 20.72 -3.76 -4.01
CA GLN A 72 20.20 -2.69 -4.85
C GLN A 72 18.76 -2.32 -4.47
N ALA A 73 17.89 -3.31 -4.26
CA ALA A 73 16.51 -3.05 -3.86
C ALA A 73 16.44 -2.31 -2.52
N THR A 74 17.30 -2.66 -1.55
CA THR A 74 17.36 -2.00 -0.24
C THR A 74 17.91 -0.57 -0.35
N GLU A 75 18.96 -0.35 -1.14
CA GLU A 75 19.51 0.98 -1.40
C GLU A 75 18.47 1.91 -2.05
N VAL A 76 17.67 1.42 -3.00
CA VAL A 76 16.57 2.22 -3.60
C VAL A 76 15.45 2.53 -2.60
N LYS A 77 15.21 1.65 -1.61
CA LYS A 77 14.21 1.88 -0.56
C LYS A 77 14.69 2.87 0.50
N ALA A 78 15.98 2.96 0.77
CA ALA A 78 16.51 3.77 1.87
C ALA A 78 16.13 5.27 1.82
N PRO A 79 16.09 5.95 0.66
CA PRO A 79 15.60 7.32 0.57
C PRO A 79 14.09 7.45 0.85
N ALA A 80 13.32 6.40 0.57
CA ALA A 80 11.87 6.36 0.81
C ALA A 80 11.50 6.48 2.30
N CYS A 81 12.43 6.16 3.20
CA CYS A 81 12.28 6.25 4.65
C CYS A 81 12.80 7.57 5.25
N ARG A 82 13.18 8.54 4.41
CA ARG A 82 13.74 9.83 4.81
C ARG A 82 12.98 10.98 4.16
N LEU A 83 13.06 12.17 4.74
CA LEU A 83 12.52 13.37 4.11
C LEU A 83 13.36 13.70 2.86
N PRO A 84 12.75 14.05 1.71
CA PRO A 84 13.53 14.40 0.53
C PRO A 84 14.46 15.61 0.76
N ALA A 85 14.08 16.52 1.67
CA ALA A 85 14.93 17.63 2.09
C ALA A 85 16.29 17.19 2.66
N GLU A 86 16.36 16.03 3.32
CA GLU A 86 17.61 15.46 3.82
C GLU A 86 18.53 14.96 2.68
N SER A 87 17.98 14.75 1.50
CA SER A 87 18.73 14.34 0.30
C SER A 87 19.08 15.52 -0.62
N GLY A 88 18.84 16.76 -0.17
CA GLY A 88 19.17 17.98 -0.93
C GLY A 88 18.33 18.17 -2.19
N VAL A 89 17.18 17.48 -2.32
CA VAL A 89 16.28 17.63 -3.47
C VAL A 89 15.12 18.56 -3.12
N PRO A 90 14.66 19.42 -4.05
CA PRO A 90 13.55 20.35 -3.82
C PRO A 90 12.19 19.66 -3.92
N LEU A 91 12.06 18.48 -3.31
CA LEU A 91 10.85 17.68 -3.31
C LEU A 91 10.19 17.74 -1.94
N ALA A 92 8.88 17.95 -1.91
CA ALA A 92 8.13 17.83 -0.67
C ALA A 92 7.99 16.37 -0.22
N ARG A 93 7.92 15.43 -1.17
CA ARG A 93 7.74 13.99 -0.94
C ARG A 93 8.43 13.17 -2.02
N TRP A 94 8.72 11.90 -1.70
CA TRP A 94 9.20 10.93 -2.69
C TRP A 94 8.05 10.26 -3.43
N SER A 95 8.11 10.27 -4.75
CA SER A 95 7.32 9.39 -5.62
C SER A 95 8.19 8.25 -6.17
N ALA A 96 7.55 7.17 -6.64
CA ALA A 96 8.27 6.04 -7.24
C ALA A 96 9.14 6.44 -8.46
N PRO A 97 8.71 7.33 -9.38
CA PRO A 97 9.56 7.83 -10.45
C PRO A 97 10.75 8.66 -9.98
N GLU A 98 10.61 9.40 -8.87
CA GLU A 98 11.72 10.20 -8.31
C GLU A 98 12.74 9.31 -7.62
N LEU A 99 12.29 8.31 -6.85
CA LEU A 99 13.18 7.30 -6.25
C LEU A 99 13.93 6.50 -7.33
N ALA A 100 13.27 6.20 -8.45
CA ALA A 100 13.93 5.56 -9.58
C ALA A 100 15.03 6.44 -10.19
N ARG A 101 14.76 7.75 -10.37
CA ARG A 101 15.74 8.72 -10.86
C ARG A 101 16.90 8.90 -9.88
N GLU A 102 16.60 8.97 -8.58
CA GLU A 102 17.61 9.11 -7.54
C GLU A 102 18.51 7.86 -7.47
N ALA A 103 17.94 6.65 -7.60
CA ALA A 103 18.71 5.40 -7.64
C ALA A 103 19.70 5.35 -8.82
N VAL A 104 19.32 5.87 -10.00
CA VAL A 104 20.22 5.98 -11.14
C VAL A 104 21.29 7.04 -10.89
N LYS A 105 20.91 8.19 -10.34
CA LYS A 105 21.83 9.28 -9.99
C LYS A 105 22.89 8.87 -8.96
N GLN A 106 22.51 8.05 -7.98
CA GLN A 106 23.42 7.53 -6.95
C GLN A 106 24.27 6.34 -7.42
N GLY A 107 24.05 5.83 -8.64
CA GLY A 107 24.81 4.71 -9.19
C GLY A 107 24.39 3.32 -8.65
N THR A 108 23.31 3.23 -7.86
CA THR A 108 22.77 1.96 -7.34
C THR A 108 22.38 1.00 -8.47
N ALA A 109 21.82 1.53 -9.56
CA ALA A 109 21.47 0.75 -10.74
C ALA A 109 21.62 1.59 -12.01
N THR A 110 22.09 0.98 -13.10
CA THR A 110 22.15 1.62 -14.43
C THR A 110 20.77 2.06 -14.91
N PHE A 111 19.73 1.27 -14.58
CA PHE A 111 18.34 1.58 -14.88
C PHE A 111 17.42 0.86 -13.91
N VAL A 112 16.40 1.55 -13.39
CA VAL A 112 15.30 0.94 -12.64
C VAL A 112 13.99 1.61 -13.01
N SER A 113 12.95 0.80 -13.27
CA SER A 113 11.63 1.33 -13.61
C SER A 113 10.84 1.73 -12.38
N ALA A 114 10.02 2.78 -12.49
CA ALA A 114 9.13 3.20 -11.41
C ALA A 114 8.18 2.08 -10.94
N SER A 115 7.75 1.19 -11.84
CA SER A 115 6.93 0.01 -11.49
C SER A 115 7.68 -0.99 -10.63
N THR A 116 8.99 -1.17 -10.86
CA THR A 116 9.85 -2.01 -10.02
C THR A 116 9.99 -1.40 -8.64
N VAL A 117 10.27 -0.10 -8.55
CA VAL A 117 10.34 0.63 -7.28
C VAL A 117 9.01 0.53 -6.53
N ARG A 118 7.88 0.74 -7.20
CA ARG A 118 6.54 0.61 -6.59
C ARG A 118 6.31 -0.79 -6.04
N ARG A 119 6.68 -1.85 -6.77
CA ARG A 119 6.57 -3.24 -6.29
C ARG A 119 7.41 -3.47 -5.04
N TRP A 120 8.62 -2.93 -4.99
CA TRP A 120 9.49 -3.01 -3.82
C TRP A 120 8.93 -2.27 -2.61
N LEU A 121 8.41 -1.06 -2.80
CA LEU A 121 7.79 -0.30 -1.72
C LEU A 121 6.52 -0.98 -1.20
N SER A 122 5.68 -1.50 -2.10
CA SER A 122 4.47 -2.24 -1.71
C SER A 122 4.77 -3.52 -0.93
N ALA A 123 5.83 -4.24 -1.27
CA ALA A 123 6.24 -5.45 -0.56
C ALA A 123 6.61 -5.18 0.91
N ASP A 124 7.11 -3.97 1.18
CA ASP A 124 7.54 -3.52 2.51
C ASP A 124 6.51 -2.57 3.16
N ALA A 125 5.32 -2.43 2.56
CA ALA A 125 4.27 -1.50 2.98
C ALA A 125 4.72 -0.02 3.10
N LEU A 126 5.79 0.38 2.38
CA LEU A 126 6.29 1.75 2.36
C LEU A 126 5.44 2.62 1.44
N LYS A 127 4.99 3.78 1.95
CA LYS A 127 4.19 4.75 1.19
C LYS A 127 4.68 6.18 1.44
N PRO A 128 5.84 6.59 0.89
CA PRO A 128 6.45 7.90 1.15
C PRO A 128 5.58 9.10 0.73
N TRP A 129 4.63 8.87 -0.18
CA TRP A 129 3.67 9.87 -0.62
C TRP A 129 2.45 10.01 0.29
N GLN A 130 2.20 9.04 1.18
CA GLN A 130 1.11 9.12 2.15
C GLN A 130 1.60 9.78 3.42
N HIS A 131 0.81 10.70 3.94
CA HIS A 131 0.98 11.28 5.26
C HIS A 131 -0.40 11.37 5.89
N GLN A 132 -0.46 11.18 7.19
CA GLN A 132 -1.64 11.52 7.98
C GLN A 132 -1.23 12.66 8.90
N PRO A 133 -1.96 13.79 8.92
CA PRO A 133 -1.76 14.77 9.95
C PRO A 133 -2.04 14.09 11.30
N TRP A 134 -1.05 14.13 12.19
CA TRP A 134 -1.20 13.64 13.55
C TRP A 134 -1.33 14.85 14.45
N ILE A 135 -2.53 15.05 15.01
CA ILE A 135 -2.79 16.12 15.98
C ILE A 135 -2.83 15.47 17.35
N PHE A 136 -1.95 15.90 18.25
CA PHE A 136 -2.07 15.64 19.68
C PHE A 136 -3.03 16.66 20.27
N ILE A 137 -3.83 16.27 21.26
CA ILE A 137 -4.68 17.21 22.00
C ILE A 137 -3.75 18.16 22.77
N THR A 138 -3.53 19.35 22.21
CA THR A 138 -2.72 20.40 22.84
C THR A 138 -3.52 21.31 23.76
N ASP A 139 -4.84 21.24 23.70
CA ASP A 139 -5.73 22.07 24.50
C ASP A 139 -5.98 21.43 25.88
N PRO A 140 -5.56 22.07 26.99
CA PRO A 140 -5.85 21.59 28.35
C PRO A 140 -7.34 21.41 28.62
N ASP A 141 -8.19 22.22 27.99
CA ASP A 141 -9.64 22.24 28.18
C ASP A 141 -10.40 21.48 27.09
N PHE A 142 -9.71 20.66 26.29
CA PHE A 142 -10.33 19.87 25.21
C PHE A 142 -11.51 19.03 25.70
N ARG A 143 -11.37 18.35 26.84
CA ARG A 143 -12.43 17.47 27.38
C ARG A 143 -13.71 18.24 27.73
N PRO A 144 -13.67 19.32 28.55
CA PRO A 144 -14.87 20.07 28.85
C PRO A 144 -15.48 20.74 27.61
N GLU A 145 -14.68 21.24 26.66
CA GLU A 145 -15.22 21.83 25.43
C GLU A 145 -15.85 20.80 24.49
N ALA A 146 -15.17 19.68 24.26
CA ALA A 146 -15.71 18.58 23.44
C ALA A 146 -16.99 18.02 24.04
N LYS A 147 -17.07 17.89 25.38
CA LYS A 147 -18.28 17.46 26.08
C LYS A 147 -19.45 18.39 25.75
N ARG A 148 -19.27 19.71 25.82
CA ARG A 148 -20.34 20.68 25.51
C ARG A 148 -20.87 20.50 24.09
N ALA A 149 -19.99 20.33 23.11
CA ALA A 149 -20.40 20.09 21.72
C ALA A 149 -21.13 18.74 21.53
N LEU A 150 -20.61 17.67 22.15
CA LEU A 150 -21.22 16.34 22.08
C LEU A 150 -22.57 16.26 22.79
N ASP A 151 -22.71 16.91 23.94
CA ASP A 151 -23.99 17.01 24.65
C ASP A 151 -25.04 17.69 23.76
N LEU A 152 -24.69 18.80 23.09
CA LEU A 152 -25.58 19.48 22.16
C LEU A 152 -25.99 18.58 20.98
N TYR A 153 -25.07 17.79 20.41
CA TYR A 153 -25.43 16.80 19.38
C TYR A 153 -26.32 15.67 19.92
N ALA A 154 -26.16 15.30 21.18
CA ALA A 154 -27.05 14.38 21.89
C ALA A 154 -28.36 15.05 22.38
N ARG A 155 -28.64 16.29 21.95
CA ARG A 155 -29.80 17.09 22.38
C ARG A 155 -29.89 17.24 23.89
N THR A 156 -28.75 17.46 24.54
CA THR A 156 -28.65 17.73 25.97
C THR A 156 -27.90 19.04 26.17
N PHE A 157 -28.39 19.93 27.03
CA PHE A 157 -27.71 21.16 27.39
C PHE A 157 -27.69 21.31 28.91
N GLU A 158 -26.50 21.53 29.48
CA GLU A 158 -26.30 21.63 30.94
C GLU A 158 -26.92 20.47 31.75
N GLY A 159 -26.97 19.26 31.15
CA GLY A 159 -27.54 18.06 31.76
C GLY A 159 -29.05 17.89 31.57
N THR A 160 -29.72 18.81 30.86
CA THR A 160 -31.16 18.75 30.58
C THR A 160 -31.41 18.36 29.13
N PRO A 161 -32.27 17.36 28.85
CA PRO A 161 -32.70 17.03 27.49
C PRO A 161 -33.47 18.20 26.85
N LEU A 162 -33.15 18.52 25.61
CA LEU A 162 -33.83 19.56 24.86
C LEU A 162 -35.25 19.12 24.47
N GLY A 163 -36.22 20.02 24.63
CA GLY A 163 -37.62 19.83 24.24
C GLY A 163 -37.80 19.64 22.72
N THR A 164 -38.99 19.23 22.30
CA THR A 164 -39.30 19.01 20.87
C THR A 164 -39.24 20.28 20.03
N ASP A 165 -39.46 21.43 20.65
CA ASP A 165 -39.47 22.75 20.01
C ASP A 165 -38.14 23.50 20.19
N GLU A 166 -37.12 22.84 20.73
CA GLU A 166 -35.77 23.38 20.91
C GLU A 166 -34.81 22.85 19.84
N TYR A 167 -34.02 23.77 19.30
CA TYR A 167 -33.15 23.50 18.15
C TYR A 167 -31.70 23.86 18.48
N VAL A 168 -30.78 23.01 18.03
CA VAL A 168 -29.34 23.28 18.08
C VAL A 168 -28.93 23.83 16.72
N ILE A 169 -28.48 25.07 16.69
CA ILE A 169 -27.96 25.72 15.49
C ILE A 169 -26.44 25.66 15.56
N SER A 170 -25.84 24.94 14.62
CA SER A 170 -24.38 24.92 14.44
C SER A 170 -24.02 25.85 13.28
N ALA A 171 -23.49 27.02 13.61
CA ALA A 171 -22.89 27.90 12.62
C ALA A 171 -21.39 27.63 12.55
N ASP A 172 -20.89 27.23 11.37
CA ASP A 172 -19.46 27.13 11.12
C ASP A 172 -18.96 28.32 10.30
N GLU A 173 -17.74 28.72 10.60
CA GLU A 173 -17.06 29.78 9.89
C GLU A 173 -16.65 29.29 8.49
N LYS A 174 -16.95 30.07 7.43
CA LYS A 174 -16.54 29.71 6.06
C LYS A 174 -15.01 29.71 5.93
N SER A 175 -14.45 28.51 6.01
CA SER A 175 -13.00 28.24 6.09
C SER A 175 -12.13 28.77 4.93
N SER A 176 -12.72 29.27 3.84
CA SER A 176 -11.99 29.82 2.70
C SER A 176 -11.46 31.25 2.91
N ILE A 177 -11.97 32.02 3.88
CA ILE A 177 -11.52 33.41 4.16
C ILE A 177 -11.37 33.63 5.67
N GLN A 178 -10.29 33.08 6.23
CA GLN A 178 -10.00 33.18 7.67
C GLN A 178 -9.11 34.38 7.98
N ALA A 179 -9.46 35.13 9.02
CA ALA A 179 -8.54 36.07 9.66
C ALA A 179 -7.52 35.25 10.46
N ARG A 180 -6.28 35.17 9.96
CA ARG A 180 -5.21 34.37 10.58
C ARG A 180 -4.15 35.31 11.14
N TRP A 181 -3.92 35.23 12.45
CA TRP A 181 -2.78 35.89 13.08
C TRP A 181 -1.63 34.91 13.25
N ARG A 182 -0.49 35.18 12.64
CA ARG A 182 0.68 34.31 12.77
C ARG A 182 1.19 34.37 14.21
N CYS A 183 1.45 33.21 14.81
CA CYS A 183 1.96 33.13 16.18
C CYS A 183 3.37 33.74 16.33
N ARG A 184 4.09 33.94 15.22
CA ARG A 184 5.41 34.59 15.15
C ARG A 184 5.50 35.47 13.90
N PRO A 185 6.24 36.59 13.95
CA PRO A 185 6.45 37.44 12.78
C PRO A 185 7.21 36.71 11.67
N THR A 186 6.93 37.08 10.43
CA THR A 186 7.71 36.62 9.27
C THR A 186 9.13 37.15 9.38
N LEU A 187 10.13 36.27 9.25
CA LEU A 187 11.52 36.68 9.20
C LEU A 187 11.94 36.90 7.76
N ALA A 188 12.47 38.09 7.47
CA ALA A 188 13.01 38.45 6.18
C ALA A 188 14.17 37.52 5.76
N PRO A 189 14.41 37.36 4.45
CA PRO A 189 15.59 36.66 3.95
C PRO A 189 16.89 37.36 4.38
N GLY A 190 17.99 36.62 4.41
CA GLY A 190 19.33 37.12 4.73
C GLY A 190 20.43 36.39 3.94
N GLN A 191 21.68 36.83 4.08
CA GLN A 191 22.85 36.11 3.53
C GLN A 191 22.81 34.66 4.06
N ALA A 192 22.51 33.70 3.19
CA ALA A 192 22.33 32.27 3.51
C ALA A 192 21.07 31.87 4.33
N ARG A 193 20.02 32.70 4.37
CA ARG A 193 18.74 32.30 4.97
C ARG A 193 17.56 32.72 4.09
N ALA A 194 16.79 31.74 3.60
CA ALA A 194 15.50 32.01 2.95
C ALA A 194 14.49 32.64 3.92
N MET A 195 13.49 33.35 3.39
CA MET A 195 12.39 33.89 4.17
C MET A 195 11.74 32.78 5.01
N ARG A 196 11.56 33.02 6.31
CA ARG A 196 10.91 32.06 7.20
C ARG A 196 9.52 32.56 7.55
N VAL A 197 8.52 31.80 7.14
CA VAL A 197 7.12 32.07 7.38
C VAL A 197 6.61 31.09 8.43
N ASN A 198 6.03 31.59 9.52
CA ASN A 198 5.44 30.72 10.53
C ASN A 198 4.08 30.20 10.03
N HIS A 199 3.91 28.87 9.96
CA HIS A 199 2.67 28.24 9.52
C HIS A 199 1.64 28.05 10.65
N THR A 200 2.06 28.21 11.90
CA THR A 200 1.22 28.23 13.09
C THR A 200 0.55 29.60 13.21
N HIS A 201 -0.72 29.59 13.57
CA HIS A 201 -1.54 30.79 13.58
C HIS A 201 -2.62 30.66 14.65
N HIS A 202 -2.94 31.78 15.29
CA HIS A 202 -4.19 31.95 16.00
C HIS A 202 -5.29 32.25 14.98
N ARG A 203 -6.41 31.54 15.09
CA ARG A 203 -7.59 31.82 14.29
C ARG A 203 -8.31 33.01 14.94
N GLY A 204 -8.45 34.10 14.20
CA GLY A 204 -9.09 35.34 14.65
C GLY A 204 -10.56 35.48 14.22
N GLY A 205 -11.17 34.40 13.71
CA GLY A 205 -12.52 34.40 13.13
C GLY A 205 -12.54 34.59 11.61
N ALA A 206 -13.74 34.75 11.03
CA ALA A 206 -13.91 35.08 9.61
C ALA A 206 -14.15 36.56 9.42
N LEU A 207 -13.68 37.06 8.27
CA LEU A 207 -14.00 38.40 7.82
C LEU A 207 -15.45 38.53 7.32
N ALA A 208 -16.12 37.41 7.02
CA ALA A 208 -17.50 37.36 6.57
C ALA A 208 -18.25 36.19 7.22
N TYR A 209 -19.38 36.48 7.86
CA TYR A 209 -20.29 35.51 8.46
C TYR A 209 -21.42 35.23 7.46
N LEU A 210 -21.61 33.96 7.07
CA LEU A 210 -22.73 33.54 6.24
C LEU A 210 -23.63 32.65 7.10
N VAL A 211 -24.88 33.09 7.28
CA VAL A 211 -25.95 32.25 7.83
C VAL A 211 -26.71 31.69 6.62
N LEU A 212 -26.77 30.36 6.52
CA LEU A 212 -27.63 29.66 5.56
C LEU A 212 -28.95 29.27 6.22
#